data_AF-A0A931XW39-F1
#
_entry.id   AF-A0A931XW39-F1
#
_cell.length_a   1.000
_cell.length_b   1.000
_cell.length_c   1.000
_cell.angle_alpha   90.00
_cell.angle_beta   90.00
_cell.angle_gamma   90.00
#
_symmetry.space_group_name_H-M   'P 1'
#
loop_
_entity.id
_entity.type
_entity.pdbx_description
1 polymer ?
#
loop_
_entity_poly.entity_id
_entity_poly.type
_entity_poly.pdbx_seq_one_letter_code
_entity_poly.pdbx_strand_id
1 'polypeptide(L)'
;MANGRNIAIGVGVALVTAAGAYGVGWYQGKSRADDAERRAVAASSASASAVSSAGVTLDVERGKVARLEARRRLHLAMIALEDRNFGIAQEHVGSARAFLASAKGADPELQKLGGELEAFKIVATEDVGDQRKALLAFCKRVDDAMPPPKAP
;
A
#
# COMPACT_ATOMS: atom_id res chain seq x y z
N MET A 1 -72.41 0.13 45.04
CA MET A 1 -71.32 0.90 44.41
C MET A 1 -69.92 0.29 44.58
N ALA A 2 -69.77 -0.98 45.00
CA ALA A 2 -68.45 -1.59 45.23
C ALA A 2 -67.74 -2.09 43.95
N ASN A 3 -68.49 -2.46 42.91
CA ASN A 3 -67.94 -3.12 41.72
C ASN A 3 -67.20 -2.15 40.78
N GLY A 4 -67.61 -0.87 40.73
CA GLY A 4 -66.95 0.14 39.88
C GLY A 4 -65.53 0.49 40.33
N ARG A 5 -65.25 0.43 41.65
CA ARG A 5 -63.93 0.74 42.21
C ARG A 5 -62.91 -0.35 41.89
N ASN A 6 -63.33 -1.61 41.91
CA ASN A 6 -62.45 -2.74 41.59
C ASN A 6 -62.09 -2.79 40.10
N ILE A 7 -63.01 -2.40 39.22
CA ILE A 7 -62.75 -2.28 37.76
C ILE A 7 -61.77 -1.13 37.48
N ALA A 8 -61.95 0.04 38.11
CA ALA A 8 -61.05 1.18 37.95
C ALA A 8 -59.62 0.86 38.40
N ILE A 9 -59.46 0.15 39.52
CA ILE A 9 -58.14 -0.29 40.02
C ILE A 9 -57.51 -1.30 39.04
N GLY A 10 -58.29 -2.26 38.52
CA GLY A 10 -57.80 -3.24 37.54
C GLY A 10 -57.29 -2.61 36.24
N VAL A 11 -58.02 -1.62 35.70
CA VAL A 11 -57.60 -0.88 34.49
C VAL A 11 -56.35 -0.04 34.74
N GLY A 12 -56.26 0.59 35.92
CA GLY A 12 -55.06 1.35 36.31
C GLY A 12 -53.81 0.48 36.36
N VAL A 13 -53.89 -0.71 36.95
CA VAL A 13 -52.76 -1.66 37.01
C VAL A 13 -52.39 -2.18 35.62
N ALA A 14 -53.37 -2.47 34.76
CA ALA A 14 -53.11 -2.92 33.39
C ALA A 14 -52.36 -1.87 32.57
N LEU A 15 -52.75 -0.59 32.67
CA LEU A 15 -52.10 0.52 31.98
C LEU A 15 -50.66 0.75 32.46
N VAL A 16 -50.40 0.68 33.77
CA VAL A 16 -49.05 0.82 34.34
C VAL A 16 -48.14 -0.33 33.90
N THR A 17 -48.65 -1.56 33.88
CA THR A 17 -47.89 -2.73 33.42
C THR A 17 -47.55 -2.63 31.92
N ALA A 18 -48.50 -2.19 31.09
CA ALA A 18 -48.29 -1.97 29.67
C ALA A 18 -47.25 -0.86 29.39
N ALA A 19 -47.33 0.25 30.12
CA ALA A 19 -46.35 1.34 30.02
C ALA A 19 -44.94 0.90 30.47
N GLY A 20 -44.85 0.12 31.55
CA GLY A 20 -43.59 -0.46 32.03
C GLY A 20 -42.95 -1.42 31.02
N ALA A 21 -43.75 -2.31 30.41
CA ALA A 21 -43.27 -3.22 29.37
C ALA A 21 -42.76 -2.49 28.12
N TYR A 22 -43.45 -1.42 27.70
CA TYR A 22 -43.03 -0.59 26.57
C TYR A 22 -41.72 0.16 26.85
N GLY A 23 -41.57 0.75 28.04
CA GLY A 23 -40.34 1.46 28.43
C GLY A 23 -39.11 0.54 28.51
N VAL A 24 -39.28 -0.68 29.05
CA VAL A 24 -38.20 -1.68 29.13
C VAL A 24 -37.79 -2.15 27.72
N GLY A 25 -38.75 -2.39 26.83
CA GLY A 25 -38.48 -2.75 25.44
C GLY A 25 -37.72 -1.67 24.67
N TRP A 26 -38.08 -0.40 24.87
CA TRP A 26 -37.41 0.73 24.23
C TRP A 26 -35.95 0.90 24.70
N TYR A 27 -35.69 0.75 25.99
CA TYR A 27 -34.32 0.85 26.54
C TYR A 27 -33.41 -0.31 26.09
N GLN A 28 -33.95 -1.53 26.02
CA GLN A 28 -33.21 -2.68 25.47
C GLN A 28 -32.96 -2.54 23.96
N GLY A 29 -33.90 -1.97 23.21
CA GLY A 29 -33.72 -1.66 21.79
C GLY A 29 -32.63 -0.61 21.56
N LYS A 30 -32.63 0.47 22.35
CA LYS A 30 -31.65 1.55 22.24
C LYS A 30 -30.23 1.09 22.57
N SER A 31 -30.04 0.34 23.65
CA SER A 31 -28.71 -0.20 24.00
C SER A 31 -28.17 -1.17 22.93
N ARG A 32 -29.03 -2.03 22.35
CA ARG A 32 -28.61 -2.90 21.23
C ARG A 32 -28.27 -2.12 19.97
N ALA A 33 -28.97 -1.03 19.68
CA ALA A 33 -28.67 -0.16 18.55
C ALA A 33 -27.33 0.56 18.75
N ASP A 34 -27.10 1.14 19.93
CA ASP A 34 -25.84 1.81 20.29
C ASP A 34 -24.65 0.83 20.24
N ASP A 35 -24.83 -0.40 20.74
CA ASP A 35 -23.81 -1.45 20.67
C ASP A 35 -23.55 -1.92 19.24
N ALA A 36 -24.59 -2.03 18.41
CA ALA A 36 -24.45 -2.38 17.00
C ALA A 36 -23.72 -1.28 16.21
N GLU A 37 -24.03 -0.01 16.47
CA GLU A 37 -23.35 1.14 15.87
C GLU A 37 -21.87 1.18 16.26
N ARG A 38 -21.57 1.00 17.56
CA ARG A 38 -20.18 0.91 18.04
C ARG A 38 -19.40 -0.22 17.39
N ARG A 39 -20.03 -1.40 17.23
CA ARG A 39 -19.42 -2.54 16.54
C ARG A 39 -19.20 -2.26 15.05
N ALA A 40 -20.15 -1.61 14.38
CA ALA A 40 -20.03 -1.23 12.98
C ALA A 40 -18.89 -0.22 12.75
N VAL A 41 -18.79 0.80 13.61
CA VAL A 41 -17.69 1.78 13.56
C VAL A 41 -16.35 1.12 13.84
N ALA A 42 -16.26 0.24 14.84
CA ALA A 42 -15.04 -0.50 15.15
C ALA A 42 -14.62 -1.45 14.02
N ALA A 43 -15.57 -2.13 13.37
CA ALA A 43 -15.29 -2.99 12.22
C ALA A 43 -14.83 -2.19 11.00
N SER A 44 -15.42 -1.01 10.77
CA SER A 44 -15.04 -0.11 9.68
C SER A 44 -13.63 0.45 9.89
N SER A 45 -13.31 0.91 11.11
CA SER A 45 -11.96 1.43 11.44
C SER A 45 -10.90 0.34 11.37
N ALA A 46 -11.21 -0.88 11.83
CA ALA A 46 -10.33 -2.04 11.70
C ALA A 46 -10.08 -2.41 10.22
N SER A 47 -11.13 -2.39 9.40
CA SER A 47 -11.03 -2.66 7.96
C SER A 47 -10.20 -1.59 7.23
N ALA A 48 -10.41 -0.30 7.54
CA ALA A 48 -9.63 0.80 6.98
C ALA A 48 -8.14 0.68 7.34
N SER A 49 -7.84 0.32 8.60
CA SER A 49 -6.48 0.10 9.07
C SER A 49 -5.81 -1.09 8.37
N ALA A 50 -6.55 -2.19 8.19
CA ALA A 50 -6.08 -3.37 7.47
C ALA A 50 -5.76 -3.05 6.01
N VAL A 51 -6.67 -2.35 5.30
CA VAL A 51 -6.45 -1.92 3.91
C VAL A 51 -5.24 -1.00 3.79
N SER A 52 -5.09 -0.04 4.70
CA SER A 52 -3.93 0.86 4.71
C SER A 52 -2.63 0.08 4.90
N SER A 53 -2.57 -0.83 5.87
CA SER A 53 -1.38 -1.65 6.12
C SER A 53 -1.04 -2.56 4.94
N ALA A 54 -2.05 -3.17 4.30
CA ALA A 54 -1.87 -3.97 3.09
C ALA A 54 -1.35 -3.12 1.93
N GLY A 55 -1.87 -1.90 1.76
CA GLY A 55 -1.37 -0.94 0.77
C GLY A 55 0.11 -0.64 0.95
N VAL A 56 0.55 -0.36 2.18
CA VAL A 56 1.97 -0.13 2.49
C VAL A 56 2.83 -1.34 2.15
N THR A 57 2.40 -2.55 2.49
CA THR A 57 3.16 -3.77 2.14
C THR A 57 3.27 -3.98 0.63
N LEU A 58 2.19 -3.74 -0.11
CA LEU A 58 2.19 -3.84 -1.57
C LEU A 58 3.11 -2.82 -2.22
N ASP A 59 3.15 -1.59 -1.70
CA ASP A 59 4.03 -0.55 -2.21
C ASP A 59 5.51 -0.88 -1.96
N VAL A 60 5.85 -1.46 -0.79
CA VAL A 60 7.20 -1.95 -0.51
C VAL A 60 7.61 -3.05 -1.47
N GLU A 61 6.74 -4.05 -1.70
CA GLU A 61 7.05 -5.16 -2.63
C GLU A 61 7.15 -4.67 -4.08
N ARG A 62 6.28 -3.76 -4.51
CA ARG A 62 6.37 -3.12 -5.83
C ARG A 62 7.69 -2.35 -5.99
N GLY A 63 8.12 -1.64 -4.94
CA GLY A 63 9.41 -0.95 -4.91
C GLY A 63 10.59 -1.91 -5.10
N LYS A 64 10.56 -3.09 -4.47
CA LYS A 64 11.60 -4.13 -4.66
C LYS A 64 11.61 -4.66 -6.09
N VAL A 65 10.44 -5.01 -6.64
CA VAL A 65 10.33 -5.52 -8.02
C VAL A 65 10.87 -4.50 -9.02
N ALA A 66 10.52 -3.22 -8.85
CA ALA A 66 11.01 -2.16 -9.70
C ALA A 66 12.55 -2.02 -9.66
N ARG A 67 13.18 -2.14 -8.49
CA ARG A 67 14.66 -2.12 -8.36
C ARG A 67 15.31 -3.32 -9.05
N LEU A 68 14.74 -4.52 -8.89
CA LEU A 68 15.24 -5.74 -9.55
C LEU A 68 15.11 -5.66 -11.07
N GLU A 69 14.00 -5.13 -11.58
CA GLU A 69 13.83 -4.90 -13.02
C GLU A 69 14.78 -3.83 -13.55
N ALA A 70 15.02 -2.74 -12.80
CA ALA A 70 16.03 -1.75 -13.16
C ALA A 70 17.43 -2.38 -13.28
N ARG A 71 17.84 -3.20 -12.29
CA ARG A 71 19.10 -3.95 -12.30
C ARG A 71 19.19 -4.86 -13.54
N ARG A 72 18.14 -5.62 -13.82
CA ARG A 72 18.07 -6.49 -15.00
C ARG A 72 18.25 -5.69 -16.29
N ARG A 73 17.58 -4.55 -16.41
CA ARG A 73 17.68 -3.68 -17.61
C ARG A 73 19.09 -3.11 -17.78
N LEU A 74 19.76 -2.68 -16.70
CA LEU A 74 21.16 -2.26 -16.78
C LEU A 74 22.08 -3.40 -17.23
N HIS A 75 21.83 -4.63 -16.79
CA HIS A 75 22.57 -5.80 -17.24
C HIS A 75 22.36 -6.08 -18.73
N LEU A 76 21.11 -6.02 -19.21
CA LEU A 76 20.80 -6.14 -20.63
C LEU A 76 21.43 -5.01 -21.45
N ALA A 77 21.51 -3.80 -20.91
CA ALA A 77 22.22 -2.70 -21.56
C ALA A 77 23.71 -3.00 -21.73
N MET A 78 24.36 -3.64 -20.76
CA MET A 78 25.76 -4.07 -20.88
C MET A 78 25.94 -5.13 -21.97
N ILE A 79 25.07 -6.14 -22.03
CA ILE A 79 25.12 -7.17 -23.09
C ILE A 79 24.95 -6.52 -24.47
N ALA A 80 23.94 -5.66 -24.63
CA ALA A 80 23.71 -4.95 -25.88
C ALA A 80 24.88 -4.02 -26.26
N LEU A 81 25.55 -3.41 -25.28
CA LEU A 81 26.75 -2.60 -25.50
C LEU A 81 27.93 -3.46 -25.99
N GLU A 82 28.13 -4.64 -25.40
CA GLU A 82 29.16 -5.61 -25.82
C GLU A 82 28.92 -6.12 -27.25
N ASP A 83 27.65 -6.30 -27.64
CA ASP A 83 27.23 -6.65 -29.00
C ASP A 83 27.26 -5.46 -29.99
N ARG A 84 27.71 -4.26 -29.55
CA ARG A 84 27.70 -3.01 -30.33
C ARG A 84 26.32 -2.56 -30.80
N ASN A 85 25.26 -2.98 -30.10
CA ASN A 85 23.87 -2.57 -30.31
C ASN A 85 23.52 -1.34 -29.45
N PHE A 86 24.18 -0.20 -29.73
CA PHE A 86 24.10 1.01 -28.90
C PHE A 86 22.67 1.55 -28.71
N GLY A 87 21.82 1.46 -29.73
CA GLY A 87 20.41 1.89 -29.64
C GLY A 87 19.60 1.08 -28.63
N ILE A 88 19.75 -0.25 -28.66
CA ILE A 88 19.09 -1.16 -27.72
C ILE A 88 19.64 -0.97 -26.31
N ALA A 89 20.97 -0.78 -26.19
CA ALA A 89 21.59 -0.48 -24.91
C ALA A 89 21.02 0.82 -24.29
N GLN A 90 20.83 1.87 -25.10
CA GLN A 90 20.24 3.13 -24.64
C GLN A 90 18.77 2.97 -24.24
N GLU A 91 17.99 2.16 -24.97
CA GLU A 91 16.60 1.84 -24.63
C GLU A 91 16.52 1.11 -23.28
N HIS A 92 17.42 0.17 -23.01
CA HIS A 92 17.51 -0.53 -21.74
C HIS A 92 17.90 0.40 -20.57
N VAL A 93 18.83 1.34 -20.79
CA VAL A 93 19.14 2.40 -19.80
C VAL A 93 17.90 3.26 -19.51
N GLY A 94 17.17 3.67 -20.55
CA GLY A 94 15.92 4.43 -20.40
C GLY A 94 14.83 3.66 -19.65
N SER A 95 14.71 2.36 -19.91
CA SER A 95 13.81 1.45 -19.21
C SER A 95 14.19 1.31 -17.73
N ALA A 96 15.48 1.15 -17.43
CA ALA A 96 15.97 1.08 -16.06
C ALA A 96 15.60 2.35 -15.26
N ARG A 97 15.78 3.54 -15.87
CA ARG A 97 15.34 4.80 -15.29
C ARG A 97 13.83 4.80 -14.98
N ALA A 98 13.00 4.37 -15.93
CA ALA A 98 11.55 4.33 -15.74
C ALA A 98 11.15 3.42 -14.57
N PHE A 99 11.80 2.26 -14.42
CA PHE A 99 11.59 1.38 -13.27
C PHE A 99 12.03 2.03 -11.97
N LEU A 100 13.19 2.68 -11.91
CA LEU A 100 13.64 3.41 -10.71
C LEU A 100 12.67 4.52 -10.31
N ALA A 101 12.13 5.27 -11.27
CA ALA A 101 11.12 6.29 -11.02
C ALA A 101 9.78 5.69 -10.51
N SER A 102 9.46 4.47 -10.93
CA SER A 102 8.25 3.75 -10.51
C SER A 102 8.37 3.14 -9.10
N ALA A 103 9.58 2.97 -8.58
CA ALA A 103 9.85 2.46 -7.25
C ALA A 103 9.42 3.50 -6.19
N LYS A 104 8.12 3.56 -5.91
CA LYS A 104 7.55 4.45 -4.90
C LYS A 104 8.19 4.18 -3.54
N GLY A 105 8.88 5.19 -3.05
CA GLY A 105 9.64 5.19 -1.80
C GLY A 105 10.63 6.33 -1.90
N ALA A 106 10.63 7.22 -0.92
CA ALA A 106 11.44 8.44 -0.91
C ALA A 106 12.94 8.13 -0.69
N ASP A 107 13.49 7.18 -1.42
CA ASP A 107 14.92 6.88 -1.42
C ASP A 107 15.63 7.93 -2.30
N PRO A 108 16.28 8.95 -1.68
CA PRO A 108 16.86 10.05 -2.44
C PRO A 108 18.00 9.56 -3.35
N GLU A 109 18.65 8.46 -2.97
CA GLU A 109 19.75 7.89 -3.74
C GLU A 109 19.24 7.27 -5.04
N LEU A 110 18.08 6.59 -5.02
CA LEU A 110 17.46 6.06 -6.24
C LEU A 110 16.96 7.16 -7.17
N GLN A 111 16.45 8.27 -6.62
CA GLN A 111 16.04 9.43 -7.44
C GLN A 111 17.26 10.08 -8.10
N LYS A 112 18.32 10.28 -7.34
CA LYS A 112 19.60 10.78 -7.86
C LYS A 112 20.15 9.86 -8.95
N LEU A 113 20.14 8.55 -8.71
CA LEU A 113 20.54 7.54 -9.70
C LEU A 113 19.70 7.60 -10.97
N GLY A 114 18.38 7.81 -10.85
CA GLY A 114 17.49 8.02 -11.98
C GLY A 114 17.87 9.25 -12.82
N GLY A 115 18.23 10.36 -12.16
CA GLY A 115 18.71 11.57 -12.84
C GLY A 115 20.06 11.38 -13.52
N GLU A 116 20.98 10.65 -12.89
CA GLU A 116 22.27 10.31 -13.49
C GLU A 116 22.11 9.39 -14.71
N LEU A 117 21.21 8.41 -14.67
CA LEU A 117 20.87 7.54 -15.81
C LEU A 117 20.20 8.30 -16.96
N GLU A 118 19.46 9.37 -16.66
CA GLU A 118 18.89 10.24 -17.70
C GLU A 118 19.97 11.01 -18.46
N ALA A 119 20.96 11.52 -17.72
CA ALA A 119 22.11 12.22 -18.27
C ALA A 119 23.09 11.27 -18.98
N PHE A 120 23.13 9.99 -18.58
CA PHE A 120 23.98 8.98 -19.20
C PHE A 120 23.53 8.67 -20.64
N LYS A 121 24.42 8.94 -21.59
CA LYS A 121 24.24 8.63 -23.01
C LYS A 121 25.29 7.61 -23.44
N ILE A 122 24.82 6.55 -24.09
CA ILE A 122 25.69 5.59 -24.76
C ILE A 122 26.17 6.22 -26.05
N VAL A 123 27.49 6.25 -26.23
CA VAL A 123 28.14 6.80 -27.42
C VAL A 123 28.72 5.63 -28.21
N ALA A 124 28.50 5.60 -29.52
CA ALA A 124 29.09 4.60 -30.39
C ALA A 124 30.60 4.87 -30.53
N THR A 125 31.40 4.17 -29.74
CA THR A 125 32.88 4.24 -29.74
C THR A 125 33.47 2.85 -29.92
N GLU A 126 34.71 2.76 -30.39
CA GLU A 126 35.41 1.48 -30.49
C GLU A 126 35.77 0.90 -29.11
N ASP A 127 36.16 1.78 -28.17
CA ASP A 127 36.37 1.41 -26.77
C ASP A 127 35.09 1.67 -25.97
N VAL A 128 34.44 0.59 -25.54
CA VAL A 128 33.24 0.62 -24.68
C VAL A 128 33.57 0.41 -23.20
N GLY A 129 34.86 0.27 -22.85
CA GLY A 129 35.32 -0.12 -21.51
C GLY A 129 34.83 0.83 -20.42
N ASP A 130 34.89 2.14 -20.65
CA ASP A 130 34.45 3.13 -19.66
C ASP A 130 32.93 3.21 -19.52
N GLN A 131 32.19 3.03 -20.63
CA GLN A 131 30.72 2.94 -20.59
C GLN A 131 30.27 1.69 -19.83
N ARG A 132 30.96 0.56 -20.01
CA ARG A 132 30.72 -0.68 -19.25
C ARG A 132 31.01 -0.51 -17.76
N LYS A 133 32.12 0.13 -17.40
CA LYS A 133 32.45 0.46 -15.99
C LYS A 133 31.37 1.35 -15.36
N ALA A 134 30.87 2.34 -16.10
CA ALA A 134 29.78 3.20 -15.63
C ALA A 134 28.49 2.41 -15.38
N LEU A 135 28.08 1.53 -16.32
CA LEU A 135 26.91 0.66 -16.14
C LEU A 135 27.06 -0.29 -14.94
N LEU A 136 28.25 -0.84 -14.71
CA LEU A 136 28.54 -1.65 -13.53
C LEU A 136 28.44 -0.84 -12.23
N ALA A 137 28.93 0.39 -12.22
CA ALA A 137 28.81 1.29 -11.07
C ALA A 137 27.34 1.61 -10.77
N PHE A 138 26.51 1.82 -11.79
CA PHE A 138 25.07 1.96 -11.60
C PHE A 138 24.42 0.69 -11.04
N CYS A 139 24.75 -0.49 -11.56
CA CYS A 139 24.25 -1.76 -11.02
C CYS A 139 24.59 -1.92 -9.53
N LYS A 140 25.84 -1.63 -9.16
CA LYS A 140 26.26 -1.68 -7.76
C LYS A 140 25.46 -0.73 -6.87
N ARG A 141 25.21 0.49 -7.32
CA ARG A 141 24.40 1.46 -6.55
C ARG A 141 22.93 1.05 -6.43
N VAL A 142 22.35 0.43 -7.46
CA VAL A 142 21.02 -0.19 -7.34
C VAL A 142 21.04 -1.28 -6.28
N ASP A 143 22.07 -2.13 -6.28
CA ASP A 143 22.22 -3.25 -5.34
C ASP A 143 22.42 -2.75 -3.90
N ASP A 144 23.26 -1.73 -3.70
CA ASP A 144 23.50 -1.10 -2.39
C ASP A 144 22.23 -0.41 -1.84
N ALA A 145 21.33 0.03 -2.72
CA ALA A 145 20.04 0.61 -2.34
C ALA A 145 18.92 -0.44 -2.13
N MET A 146 19.19 -1.74 -2.33
CA MET A 146 18.22 -2.78 -2.00
C MET A 146 18.24 -3.09 -0.50
N PRO A 147 17.06 -3.22 0.16
CA PRO A 147 17.03 -3.67 1.54
C PRO A 147 17.65 -5.07 1.64
N PRO A 148 18.42 -5.36 2.69
CA PRO A 148 19.02 -6.68 2.86
C PRO A 148 17.93 -7.76 2.89
N PRO A 149 18.20 -8.96 2.34
CA PRO A 149 17.25 -10.05 2.40
C PRO A 149 16.93 -10.34 3.87
N LYS A 150 15.64 -10.43 4.22
CA LYS A 150 15.25 -10.93 5.54
C LYS A 150 15.75 -12.37 5.66
N ALA A 151 16.55 -12.63 6.69
CA ALA A 151 16.99 -13.98 7.01
C ALA A 151 15.75 -14.89 7.25
N PRO A 152 15.82 -16.17 6.84
CA PRO A 152 14.73 -17.13 7.04
C PRO A 152 14.42 -17.38 8.52
#